data_AF-A0A1D2MAA4-F1
#
_entry.id   AF-A0A1D2MAA4-F1
#
_cell.length_a   1.000
_cell.length_b   1.000
_cell.length_c   1.000
_cell.angle_alpha   90.00
_cell.angle_beta   90.00
_cell.angle_gamma   90.00
#
_symmetry.space_group_name_H-M   'P 1'
#
loop_
_entity.id
_entity.type
_entity.pdbx_description
1 polymer ?
#
loop_
_entity_poly.entity_id
_entity_poly.type
_entity_poly.pdbx_seq_one_letter_code
_entity_poly.pdbx_strand_id
1 'polypeptide(L)'
;MEFLPETVLELILSKVSDEDILKCNLVCRTWNALISRKSLWKKRFENKQVNWEEVPSHIRDKPNSWMILRAHLHHRILFKNFIDNPSGHSGFDGWTIFDNNGDLWRVEEEPIGCDPLPKTELIGRNDESCFVTSYGWCSKYFMVDLWSQGLTPELLKIILPFQINCSQMYTARFDCGGKFDWELRLLDSQQKIICMYKPTCIQLPATMDWKKTEFAFQFGSGDVELLQDLRYIMFIHEGKDTQVWAGHYGMKFARSCVTIECLRTEPEENALEGLTDQFGEEGGRNTFVGRHRGW
;
A
#
# COMPACT_ATOMS: atom_id res chain seq x y z
N MET A 1 8.68 -44.09 9.03
CA MET A 1 7.61 -43.17 8.55
C MET A 1 7.10 -43.53 7.16
N GLU A 2 7.61 -44.58 6.50
CA GLU A 2 6.85 -45.35 5.50
C GLU A 2 5.78 -46.13 6.30
N PHE A 3 4.45 -45.98 6.24
CA PHE A 3 3.52 -45.58 5.19
C PHE A 3 2.30 -44.88 5.83
N LEU A 4 2.35 -43.58 6.10
CA LEU A 4 1.11 -42.85 6.41
C LEU A 4 0.38 -42.52 5.11
N PRO A 5 -0.94 -42.75 5.01
CA PRO A 5 -1.71 -42.29 3.85
C PRO A 5 -1.55 -40.79 3.64
N GLU A 6 -1.50 -40.36 2.37
CA GLU A 6 -1.38 -38.93 2.02
C GLU A 6 -2.45 -38.06 2.69
N THR A 7 -3.66 -38.60 2.87
CA THR A 7 -4.76 -37.92 3.56
C THR A 7 -4.45 -37.61 5.03
N VAL A 8 -3.74 -38.51 5.72
CA VAL A 8 -3.29 -38.32 7.11
C VAL A 8 -2.13 -37.33 7.16
N LEU A 9 -1.18 -37.43 6.23
CA LEU A 9 -0.08 -36.46 6.13
C LEU A 9 -0.61 -35.04 5.86
N GLU A 10 -1.58 -34.88 4.98
CA GLU A 10 -2.21 -33.59 4.69
C GLU A 10 -2.93 -33.02 5.92
N LEU A 11 -3.58 -33.87 6.73
CA LEU A 11 -4.19 -33.44 7.99
C LEU A 11 -3.13 -32.94 8.98
N ILE A 12 -2.02 -33.66 9.14
CA ILE A 12 -0.90 -33.25 9.99
C ILE A 12 -0.35 -31.89 9.52
N LEU A 13 -0.04 -31.77 8.21
CA LEU A 13 0.45 -30.54 7.59
C LEU A 13 -0.54 -29.38 7.73
N SER A 14 -1.85 -29.63 7.78
CA SER A 14 -2.86 -28.58 7.97
C SER A 14 -2.84 -27.94 9.37
N LYS A 15 -2.19 -28.60 10.34
CA LYS A 15 -2.06 -28.15 11.74
C LYS A 15 -0.69 -27.58 12.07
N VAL A 16 0.30 -27.73 11.19
CA VAL A 16 1.64 -27.13 11.34
C VAL A 16 1.53 -25.60 11.35
N SER A 17 2.40 -24.91 12.08
CA SER A 17 2.49 -23.44 12.09
C SER A 17 2.78 -22.86 10.68
N ASP A 18 2.46 -21.60 10.45
CA ASP A 18 2.77 -20.93 9.17
C ASP A 18 4.29 -20.73 8.96
N GLU A 19 5.06 -20.69 10.04
CA GLU A 19 6.51 -20.58 10.03
C GLU A 19 7.16 -21.91 9.62
N ASP A 20 6.68 -23.03 10.19
CA ASP A 20 7.28 -24.33 9.97
C ASP A 20 6.81 -25.00 8.67
N ILE A 21 5.67 -24.60 8.10
CA ILE A 21 5.17 -25.21 6.85
C ILE A 21 6.17 -25.07 5.69
N LEU A 22 6.97 -23.99 5.68
CA LEU A 22 8.05 -23.83 4.69
C LEU A 22 9.19 -24.81 4.92
N LYS A 23 9.53 -25.11 6.18
CA LYS A 23 10.54 -26.12 6.52
C LYS A 23 10.04 -27.51 6.13
N CYS A 24 8.76 -27.80 6.37
CA CYS A 24 8.09 -29.02 5.92
C CYS A 24 8.18 -29.21 4.40
N ASN A 25 8.14 -28.12 3.63
CA ASN A 25 8.28 -28.14 2.18
C ASN A 25 9.65 -28.67 1.70
N LEU A 26 10.67 -28.61 2.55
CA LEU A 26 12.04 -29.05 2.25
C LEU A 26 12.36 -30.47 2.73
N VAL A 27 11.43 -31.12 3.45
CA VAL A 27 11.67 -32.44 4.07
C VAL A 27 11.82 -33.55 3.04
N CYS A 28 10.84 -33.68 2.13
CA CYS A 28 10.88 -34.67 1.06
C CYS A 28 9.92 -34.31 -0.09
N ARG A 29 10.05 -35.01 -1.23
CA ARG A 29 9.20 -34.78 -2.42
C ARG A 29 7.70 -34.98 -2.13
N THR A 30 7.34 -35.94 -1.29
CA THR A 30 5.94 -36.18 -0.91
C THR A 30 5.36 -34.99 -0.14
N TRP A 31 6.11 -34.44 0.83
CA TRP A 31 5.66 -33.28 1.60
C TRP A 31 5.57 -32.03 0.73
N ASN A 32 6.56 -31.82 -0.14
CA ASN A 32 6.52 -30.75 -1.12
C ASN A 32 5.30 -30.82 -2.04
N ALA A 33 5.02 -32.02 -2.58
CA ALA A 33 3.85 -32.26 -3.41
C ALA A 33 2.54 -31.99 -2.65
N LEU A 34 2.43 -32.43 -1.39
CA LEU A 34 1.25 -32.19 -0.54
C LEU A 34 1.07 -30.70 -0.21
N ILE A 35 2.16 -29.99 0.10
CA ILE A 35 2.14 -28.56 0.42
C ILE A 35 1.74 -27.73 -0.80
N SER A 36 2.08 -28.20 -2.00
CA SER A 36 1.69 -27.54 -3.24
C SER A 36 0.21 -27.74 -3.60
N ARG A 37 -0.53 -28.62 -2.91
CA ARG A 37 -1.96 -28.89 -3.21
C ARG A 37 -2.88 -27.82 -2.64
N LYS A 38 -3.82 -27.37 -3.48
CA LYS A 38 -4.92 -26.47 -3.09
C LYS A 38 -5.78 -27.02 -1.94
N SER A 39 -5.96 -28.35 -1.86
CA SER A 39 -6.73 -29.02 -0.79
C SER A 39 -6.17 -28.74 0.61
N LEU A 40 -4.84 -28.74 0.76
CA LEU A 40 -4.19 -28.43 2.04
C LEU A 40 -4.52 -27.00 2.47
N TRP A 41 -4.38 -26.02 1.56
CA TRP A 41 -4.61 -24.62 1.87
C TRP A 41 -6.06 -24.32 2.19
N LYS A 42 -7.01 -24.97 1.51
CA LYS A 42 -8.42 -24.86 1.87
C LYS A 42 -8.65 -25.28 3.34
N LYS A 43 -8.10 -26.41 3.77
CA LYS A 43 -8.16 -26.85 5.17
C LYS A 43 -7.47 -25.87 6.13
N ARG A 44 -6.34 -25.27 5.73
CA ARG A 44 -5.63 -24.27 6.56
C ARG A 44 -6.44 -22.98 6.72
N PHE A 45 -7.11 -22.52 5.67
CA PHE A 45 -8.04 -21.38 5.73
C PHE A 45 -9.20 -21.68 6.68
N GLU A 46 -9.84 -22.85 6.53
CA GLU A 46 -10.92 -23.31 7.42
C GLU A 46 -10.45 -23.40 8.89
N ASN A 47 -9.28 -23.98 9.15
CA ASN A 47 -8.70 -24.08 10.50
C ASN A 47 -8.47 -22.71 11.15
N LYS A 48 -8.20 -21.68 10.35
CA LYS A 48 -7.98 -20.30 10.81
C LYS A 48 -9.22 -19.41 10.72
N GLN A 49 -10.39 -19.99 10.40
CA GLN A 49 -11.64 -19.26 10.23
C GLN A 49 -11.54 -18.12 9.20
N VAL A 50 -10.71 -18.34 8.17
CA VAL A 50 -10.54 -17.40 7.06
C VAL A 50 -11.43 -17.84 5.91
N ASN A 51 -12.18 -16.91 5.32
CA ASN A 51 -13.06 -17.24 4.21
C ASN A 51 -12.23 -17.64 2.98
N TRP A 52 -12.36 -18.88 2.55
CA TRP A 52 -11.66 -19.41 1.38
C TRP A 52 -12.02 -18.68 0.06
N GLU A 53 -13.22 -18.11 -0.01
CA GLU A 53 -13.70 -17.37 -1.19
C GLU A 53 -13.23 -15.92 -1.22
N GLU A 54 -12.57 -15.43 -0.16
CA GLU A 54 -11.95 -14.11 -0.21
C GLU A 54 -10.86 -14.08 -1.28
N VAL A 55 -10.04 -15.14 -1.42
CA VAL A 55 -9.05 -15.24 -2.51
C VAL A 55 -9.77 -15.61 -3.81
N PRO A 56 -9.71 -14.79 -4.88
CA PRO A 56 -10.43 -15.08 -6.12
C PRO A 56 -10.00 -16.42 -6.76
N SER A 57 -10.93 -17.13 -7.41
CA SER A 57 -10.64 -18.42 -8.07
C SER A 57 -9.46 -18.34 -9.04
N HIS A 58 -9.42 -17.31 -9.90
CA HIS A 58 -8.33 -17.09 -10.85
C HIS A 58 -6.94 -16.90 -10.21
N ILE A 59 -6.88 -16.62 -8.90
CA ILE A 59 -5.64 -16.56 -8.12
C ILE A 59 -5.34 -17.91 -7.46
N ARG A 60 -6.37 -18.54 -6.88
CA ARG A 60 -6.25 -19.88 -6.27
C ARG A 60 -5.87 -20.96 -7.30
N ASP A 61 -6.18 -20.75 -8.57
CA ASP A 61 -5.96 -21.70 -9.66
C ASP A 61 -4.64 -21.47 -10.43
N LYS A 62 -3.86 -20.44 -10.08
CA LYS A 62 -2.55 -20.21 -10.71
C LYS A 62 -1.56 -21.34 -10.38
N PRO A 63 -0.59 -21.61 -11.29
CA PRO A 63 0.58 -22.39 -10.93
C PRO A 63 1.26 -21.79 -9.70
N ASN A 64 1.69 -22.63 -8.76
CA ASN A 64 2.29 -22.20 -7.49
C ASN A 64 1.41 -21.29 -6.62
N SER A 65 0.08 -21.29 -6.81
CA SER A 65 -0.86 -20.51 -5.99
C SER A 65 -0.78 -20.79 -4.50
N TRP A 66 -0.24 -21.95 -4.10
CA TRP A 66 0.04 -22.28 -2.70
C TRP A 66 0.90 -21.21 -2.01
N MET A 67 1.82 -20.56 -2.74
CA MET A 67 2.65 -19.48 -2.21
C MET A 67 1.83 -18.22 -1.92
N ILE A 68 0.90 -17.88 -2.83
CA ILE A 68 -0.05 -16.77 -2.65
C ILE A 68 -0.97 -17.05 -1.46
N LEU A 69 -1.54 -18.25 -1.40
CA LEU A 69 -2.41 -18.69 -0.32
C LEU A 69 -1.71 -18.61 1.03
N ARG A 70 -0.45 -19.04 1.09
CA ARG A 70 0.38 -18.91 2.29
C ARG A 70 0.58 -17.45 2.69
N ALA A 71 1.09 -16.64 1.76
CA ALA A 71 1.40 -15.25 2.02
C ALA A 71 0.14 -14.47 2.43
N HIS A 72 -1.00 -14.76 1.81
CA HIS A 72 -2.28 -14.18 2.15
C HIS A 72 -2.76 -14.59 3.55
N LEU A 73 -2.65 -15.88 3.90
CA LEU A 73 -3.05 -16.37 5.22
C LEU A 73 -2.23 -15.77 6.36
N HIS A 74 -0.97 -15.41 6.09
CA HIS A 74 -0.04 -14.82 7.05
C HIS A 74 -0.08 -13.28 7.09
N HIS A 75 -0.05 -12.62 5.93
CA HIS A 75 0.13 -11.17 5.81
C HIS A 75 -1.10 -10.41 5.27
N ARG A 76 -2.17 -11.10 4.85
CA ARG A 76 -3.39 -10.52 4.26
C ARG A 76 -3.14 -9.66 3.02
N ILE A 77 -2.21 -10.09 2.16
CA ILE A 77 -1.69 -9.31 1.03
C ILE A 77 -2.73 -8.82 0.01
N LEU A 78 -3.91 -9.43 -0.09
CA LEU A 78 -4.91 -9.12 -1.13
C LEU A 78 -6.07 -8.20 -0.66
N PHE A 79 -6.23 -7.95 0.63
CA PHE A 79 -7.44 -7.30 1.17
C PHE A 79 -7.17 -6.24 2.23
N LYS A 80 -5.95 -5.71 2.30
CA LYS A 80 -5.60 -4.70 3.28
C LYS A 80 -5.10 -3.42 2.64
N ASN A 81 -5.38 -2.31 3.33
CA ASN A 81 -4.61 -1.09 3.15
C ASN A 81 -3.23 -1.29 3.76
N PHE A 82 -2.17 -1.00 3.01
CA PHE A 82 -0.80 -1.05 3.51
C PHE A 82 -0.42 0.17 4.35
N ILE A 83 -1.28 1.20 4.39
CA ILE A 83 -1.16 2.33 5.31
C ILE A 83 -2.01 2.05 6.55
N ASP A 84 -1.35 1.74 7.67
CA ASP A 84 -2.03 1.33 8.92
C ASP A 84 -2.66 2.51 9.69
N ASN A 85 -2.15 3.73 9.51
CA ASN A 85 -2.66 4.96 10.13
C ASN A 85 -3.13 5.98 9.08
N PRO A 86 -4.18 5.68 8.31
CA PRO A 86 -4.53 6.43 7.10
C PRO A 86 -5.20 7.79 7.37
N SER A 87 -5.70 7.99 8.58
CA SER A 87 -6.51 9.15 8.97
C SER A 87 -6.00 9.86 10.23
N GLY A 88 -4.89 9.40 10.81
CA GLY A 88 -4.25 10.06 11.96
C GLY A 88 -4.76 9.65 13.34
N HIS A 89 -5.61 8.64 13.45
CA HIS A 89 -6.18 8.19 14.74
C HIS A 89 -5.12 7.71 15.74
N SER A 90 -3.93 7.33 15.25
CA SER A 90 -2.75 7.03 16.06
C SER A 90 -1.67 8.11 15.90
N GLY A 91 -2.08 9.39 15.86
CA GLY A 91 -1.16 10.51 15.62
C GLY A 91 -0.45 10.37 14.27
N PHE A 92 0.88 10.44 14.26
CA PHE A 92 1.72 10.27 13.06
C PHE A 92 2.42 8.91 13.01
N ASP A 93 1.96 7.91 13.77
CA ASP A 93 2.56 6.58 13.77
C ASP A 93 2.65 6.00 12.34
N GLY A 94 3.83 5.50 11.97
CA GLY A 94 4.17 5.01 10.63
C GLY A 94 4.46 6.08 9.57
N TRP A 95 4.12 7.35 9.82
CA TRP A 95 4.42 8.46 8.92
C TRP A 95 5.75 9.13 9.26
N THR A 96 6.52 9.46 8.23
CA THR A 96 7.71 10.31 8.37
C THR A 96 7.42 11.69 7.83
N ILE A 97 7.50 12.69 8.71
CA ILE A 97 7.39 14.11 8.35
C ILE A 97 8.77 14.62 7.94
N PHE A 98 8.88 15.24 6.77
CA PHE A 98 10.14 15.80 6.27
C PHE A 98 10.09 17.31 6.03
N ASP A 99 8.90 17.88 5.83
CA ASP A 99 8.67 19.32 5.87
C ASP A 99 7.50 19.62 6.80
N ASN A 100 7.66 20.61 7.67
CA ASN A 100 6.69 20.90 8.71
C ASN A 100 6.65 22.41 8.97
N ASN A 101 6.25 23.19 7.97
CA ASN A 101 6.29 24.65 8.06
C ASN A 101 5.04 25.22 8.74
N GLY A 102 5.07 26.52 9.07
CA GLY A 102 3.99 27.19 9.78
C GLY A 102 3.79 26.64 11.19
N ASP A 103 2.54 26.45 11.61
CA ASP A 103 2.17 25.85 12.90
C ASP A 103 2.18 24.32 12.90
N LEU A 104 2.90 23.73 11.92
CA LEU A 104 3.14 22.30 11.77
C LEU A 104 1.89 21.50 11.33
N TRP A 105 2.10 20.22 11.06
CA TRP A 105 1.06 19.21 10.95
C TRP A 105 0.36 19.02 12.29
N ARG A 106 -0.95 18.83 12.25
CA ARG A 106 -1.77 18.41 13.38
C ARG A 106 -2.71 17.30 12.97
N VAL A 107 -3.13 16.50 13.95
CA VAL A 107 -4.29 15.61 13.82
C VAL A 107 -5.48 16.28 14.49
N GLU A 108 -6.61 16.33 13.78
CA GLU A 108 -7.90 16.65 14.36
C GLU A 108 -8.66 15.35 14.60
N GLU A 109 -9.19 15.15 15.81
CA GLU A 109 -10.00 13.96 16.15
C GLU A 109 -11.30 13.92 15.34
N GLU A 110 -11.86 15.08 15.03
CA GLU A 110 -12.96 15.28 14.09
C GLU A 110 -12.62 16.48 13.17
N PRO A 111 -12.96 16.45 11.87
CA PRO A 111 -12.57 17.50 10.95
C PRO A 111 -13.24 18.85 11.28
N ILE A 112 -12.44 19.89 11.49
CA ILE A 112 -12.92 21.22 11.90
C ILE A 112 -13.09 22.15 10.70
N GLY A 113 -14.27 22.76 10.56
CA GLY A 113 -14.52 23.75 9.49
C GLY A 113 -14.71 23.13 8.11
N CYS A 114 -15.05 21.85 8.05
CA CYS A 114 -15.54 21.15 6.88
C CYS A 114 -16.61 20.14 7.32
N ASP A 115 -17.20 19.40 6.38
CA ASP A 115 -18.13 18.35 6.75
C ASP A 115 -17.40 17.20 7.46
N PRO A 116 -18.09 16.43 8.32
CA PRO A 116 -17.57 15.18 8.85
C PRO A 116 -17.13 14.23 7.73
N LEU A 117 -16.21 13.31 8.02
CA LEU A 117 -15.82 12.30 7.06
C LEU A 117 -17.04 11.49 6.60
N PRO A 118 -17.21 11.23 5.29
CA PRO A 118 -18.34 10.45 4.79
C PRO A 118 -18.38 9.07 5.46
N LYS A 119 -19.55 8.63 5.91
CA LYS A 119 -19.69 7.30 6.51
C LYS A 119 -19.31 6.22 5.48
N THR A 120 -18.57 5.21 5.93
CA THR A 120 -18.22 4.05 5.11
C THR A 120 -18.35 2.80 5.95
N GLU A 121 -18.92 1.74 5.38
CA GLU A 121 -19.01 0.43 6.05
C GLU A 121 -17.65 -0.29 6.09
N LEU A 122 -16.67 0.21 5.33
CA LEU A 122 -15.40 -0.46 5.06
C LEU A 122 -14.28 -0.11 6.06
N ILE A 123 -14.46 0.91 6.91
CA ILE A 123 -13.40 1.40 7.80
C ILE A 123 -13.95 1.49 9.22
N GLY A 124 -13.20 0.97 10.20
CA GLY A 124 -13.63 0.79 11.59
C GLY A 124 -13.85 2.09 12.37
N ARG A 125 -14.30 1.97 13.63
CA ARG A 125 -14.73 3.06 14.54
C ARG A 125 -13.74 4.21 14.77
N ASN A 126 -12.49 4.11 14.32
CA ASN A 126 -11.43 5.09 14.55
C ASN A 126 -11.03 5.82 13.25
N ASP A 127 -11.96 6.03 12.33
CA ASP A 127 -11.74 6.65 11.02
C ASP A 127 -12.48 7.98 10.86
N GLU A 128 -12.58 8.73 11.95
CA GLU A 128 -13.23 10.03 12.01
C GLU A 128 -12.23 11.18 12.04
N SER A 129 -10.95 10.89 12.33
CA SER A 129 -9.88 11.89 12.39
C SER A 129 -9.36 12.31 11.02
N CYS A 130 -8.64 13.42 10.97
CA CYS A 130 -7.86 13.78 9.79
C CYS A 130 -6.53 14.45 10.13
N PHE A 131 -5.59 14.42 9.21
CA PHE A 131 -4.40 15.26 9.24
C PHE A 131 -4.74 16.63 8.69
N VAL A 132 -4.27 17.71 9.31
CA VAL A 132 -4.44 19.09 8.83
C VAL A 132 -3.09 19.80 8.74
N THR A 133 -2.91 20.55 7.65
CA THR A 133 -1.72 21.35 7.36
C THR A 133 -1.88 22.80 7.82
N SER A 134 -0.76 23.50 7.95
CA SER A 134 -0.73 24.92 8.28
C SER A 134 -0.64 25.81 7.02
N TYR A 135 -0.20 27.05 7.18
CA TYR A 135 -0.01 28.03 6.10
C TYR A 135 1.29 27.82 5.30
N GLY A 136 2.26 27.12 5.90
CA GLY A 136 3.45 26.64 5.20
C GLY A 136 3.25 25.23 4.66
N TRP A 137 4.04 24.84 3.66
CA TRP A 137 4.05 23.46 3.15
C TRP A 137 4.38 22.48 4.27
N CYS A 138 3.49 21.53 4.48
CA CYS A 138 3.63 20.44 5.42
C CYS A 138 3.59 19.15 4.60
N SER A 139 4.64 18.32 4.70
CA SER A 139 4.87 17.18 3.82
C SER A 139 5.27 15.95 4.64
N LYS A 140 4.63 14.82 4.36
CA LYS A 140 4.90 13.53 5.04
C LYS A 140 4.75 12.36 4.09
N TYR A 141 5.40 11.25 4.42
CA TYR A 141 5.31 10.01 3.65
C TYR A 141 5.06 8.78 4.51
N PHE A 142 4.49 7.75 3.90
CA PHE A 142 4.39 6.40 4.44
C PHE A 142 5.17 5.46 3.51
N MET A 143 6.04 4.64 4.10
CA MET A 143 6.89 3.70 3.35
C MET A 143 6.43 2.27 3.62
N VAL A 144 6.01 1.57 2.57
CA VAL A 144 5.64 0.16 2.62
C VAL A 144 6.82 -0.67 2.14
N ASP A 145 7.38 -1.55 2.99
CA ASP A 145 8.34 -2.59 2.56
C ASP A 145 7.57 -3.84 2.11
N LEU A 146 7.40 -4.01 0.81
CA LEU A 146 6.64 -5.11 0.21
C LEU A 146 7.18 -6.49 0.63
N TRP A 147 8.49 -6.63 0.74
CA TRP A 147 9.11 -7.90 1.10
C TRP A 147 8.79 -8.28 2.54
N SER A 148 8.81 -7.32 3.46
CA SER A 148 8.36 -7.52 4.85
C SER A 148 6.88 -7.90 4.95
N GLN A 149 6.07 -7.47 3.97
CA GLN A 149 4.66 -7.81 3.84
C GLN A 149 4.43 -9.14 3.11
N GLY A 150 5.48 -9.91 2.82
CA GLY A 150 5.43 -11.20 2.16
C GLY A 150 5.33 -11.14 0.63
N LEU A 151 5.35 -9.95 0.04
CA LEU A 151 5.31 -9.71 -1.41
C LEU A 151 6.73 -9.67 -1.96
N THR A 152 7.40 -10.82 -1.96
CA THR A 152 8.74 -10.97 -2.54
C THR A 152 8.68 -10.90 -4.07
N PRO A 153 9.81 -10.67 -4.76
CA PRO A 153 9.84 -10.64 -6.23
C PRO A 153 9.25 -11.91 -6.87
N GLU A 154 9.55 -13.08 -6.31
CA GLU A 154 9.00 -14.36 -6.80
C GLU A 154 7.49 -14.42 -6.63
N LEU A 155 6.96 -13.91 -5.51
CA LEU A 155 5.53 -13.91 -5.28
C LEU A 155 4.81 -12.92 -6.20
N LEU A 156 5.36 -11.71 -6.38
CA LEU A 156 4.81 -10.71 -7.30
C LEU A 156 4.73 -11.26 -8.73
N LYS A 157 5.75 -12.01 -9.18
CA LYS A 157 5.75 -12.71 -10.48
C LYS A 157 4.65 -13.76 -10.59
N ILE A 158 4.36 -14.51 -9.52
CA ILE A 158 3.27 -15.50 -9.52
C ILE A 158 1.90 -14.79 -9.48
N ILE A 159 1.80 -13.63 -8.85
CA ILE A 159 0.56 -12.86 -8.71
C ILE A 159 0.10 -12.24 -10.05
N LEU A 160 1.04 -11.84 -10.92
CA LEU A 160 0.77 -11.20 -12.21
C LEU A 160 -0.41 -11.81 -13.00
N PRO A 161 -1.28 -11.00 -13.62
CA PRO A 161 -1.27 -9.53 -13.61
C PRO A 161 -1.89 -8.96 -12.32
N PHE A 162 -1.45 -7.78 -11.89
CA PHE A 162 -1.99 -7.08 -10.72
C PHE A 162 -1.86 -5.56 -10.84
N GLN A 163 -2.48 -4.82 -9.92
CA GLN A 163 -2.28 -3.39 -9.80
C GLN A 163 -2.00 -2.97 -8.36
N ILE A 164 -1.14 -1.94 -8.22
CA ILE A 164 -0.95 -1.19 -6.97
C ILE A 164 -1.85 0.02 -7.06
N ASN A 165 -2.94 0.01 -6.30
CA ASN A 165 -3.87 1.13 -6.21
C ASN A 165 -3.42 2.08 -5.11
N CYS A 166 -3.57 3.38 -5.33
CA CYS A 166 -3.45 4.38 -4.28
C CYS A 166 -4.59 5.40 -4.34
N SER A 167 -4.97 5.94 -3.20
CA SER A 167 -5.91 7.07 -3.15
C SER A 167 -5.72 7.94 -1.92
N GLN A 168 -6.19 9.19 -2.05
CA GLN A 168 -6.19 10.18 -0.98
C GLN A 168 -7.57 10.83 -0.90
N MET A 169 -8.17 10.85 0.29
CA MET A 169 -9.28 11.77 0.56
C MET A 169 -8.77 13.09 1.09
N TYR A 170 -9.29 14.19 0.56
CA TYR A 170 -8.84 15.53 0.91
C TYR A 170 -9.98 16.53 0.92
N THR A 171 -9.82 17.59 1.70
CA THR A 171 -10.71 18.75 1.69
C THR A 171 -9.97 20.01 2.18
N ALA A 172 -10.65 21.14 2.15
CA ALA A 172 -10.21 22.41 2.71
C ALA A 172 -11.24 22.85 3.78
N ARG A 173 -11.23 24.13 4.15
CA ARG A 173 -12.23 24.69 5.08
C ARG A 173 -13.25 25.55 4.34
N PHE A 174 -14.38 25.81 5.00
CA PHE A 174 -15.42 26.74 4.51
C PHE A 174 -14.90 28.17 4.30
N ASP A 175 -13.87 28.58 5.05
CA ASP A 175 -13.32 29.94 5.07
C ASP A 175 -11.95 30.08 4.39
N CYS A 176 -11.30 28.97 4.04
CA CYS A 176 -9.96 28.97 3.45
C CYS A 176 -9.76 27.77 2.51
N GLY A 177 -9.25 28.05 1.32
CA GLY A 177 -8.81 27.01 0.38
C GLY A 177 -7.40 26.50 0.70
N GLY A 178 -6.89 25.60 -0.14
CA GLY A 178 -5.55 25.05 0.01
C GLY A 178 -4.93 24.56 -1.29
N LYS A 179 -3.63 24.24 -1.19
CA LYS A 179 -2.84 23.60 -2.24
C LYS A 179 -2.46 22.20 -1.78
N PHE A 180 -2.56 21.23 -2.67
CA PHE A 180 -2.31 19.82 -2.41
C PHE A 180 -1.43 19.22 -3.50
N ASP A 181 -0.31 18.64 -3.09
CA ASP A 181 0.52 17.79 -3.92
C ASP A 181 0.60 16.38 -3.33
N TRP A 182 0.71 15.37 -4.18
CA TRP A 182 0.95 14.00 -3.76
C TRP A 182 1.69 13.22 -4.82
N GLU A 183 2.29 12.12 -4.41
CA GLU A 183 3.00 11.23 -5.30
C GLU A 183 3.02 9.81 -4.74
N LEU A 184 3.04 8.85 -5.65
CA LEU A 184 3.32 7.45 -5.35
C LEU A 184 4.61 7.07 -6.05
N ARG A 185 5.62 6.65 -5.29
CA ARG A 185 6.90 6.20 -5.84
C ARG A 185 7.07 4.72 -5.58
N LEU A 186 7.48 3.99 -6.61
CA LEU A 186 7.95 2.62 -6.49
C LEU A 186 9.47 2.63 -6.48
N LEU A 187 10.06 1.98 -5.48
CA LEU A 187 11.48 2.06 -5.21
C LEU A 187 12.14 0.69 -5.17
N ASP A 188 13.41 0.66 -5.53
CA ASP A 188 14.25 -0.52 -5.43
C ASP A 188 14.78 -0.76 -4.00
N SER A 189 15.59 -1.81 -3.84
CA SER A 189 16.20 -2.15 -2.55
C SER A 189 17.16 -1.08 -1.98
N GLN A 190 17.68 -0.19 -2.83
CA GLN A 190 18.53 0.94 -2.47
C GLN A 190 17.71 2.25 -2.30
N GLN A 191 16.38 2.17 -2.36
CA GLN A 191 15.45 3.30 -2.36
C GLN A 191 15.58 4.23 -3.57
N LYS A 192 16.15 3.74 -4.67
CA LYS A 192 16.14 4.47 -5.94
C LYS A 192 14.77 4.33 -6.58
N ILE A 193 14.28 5.41 -7.19
CA ILE A 193 13.01 5.43 -7.90
C ILE A 193 13.08 4.55 -9.14
N ILE A 194 12.15 3.59 -9.22
CA ILE A 194 11.89 2.76 -10.40
C ILE A 194 10.86 3.45 -11.27
N CYS A 195 9.71 3.81 -10.69
CA CYS A 195 8.68 4.60 -11.34
C CYS A 195 7.95 5.49 -10.33
N MET A 196 7.29 6.53 -10.81
CA MET A 196 6.60 7.51 -9.97
C MET A 196 5.36 8.04 -10.66
N TYR A 197 4.30 8.23 -9.88
CA TYR A 197 3.14 9.00 -10.27
C TYR A 197 3.14 10.30 -9.48
N LYS A 198 3.09 11.43 -10.18
CA LYS A 198 2.99 12.77 -9.60
C LYS A 198 2.07 13.63 -10.48
N PRO A 199 0.80 13.83 -10.10
CA PRO A 199 -0.11 14.69 -10.85
C PRO A 199 0.20 16.17 -10.60
N THR A 200 -0.43 17.03 -11.39
CA THR A 200 -0.38 18.48 -11.19
C THR A 200 -0.97 18.87 -9.84
N CYS A 201 -0.31 19.82 -9.17
CA CYS A 201 -0.75 20.42 -7.91
C CYS A 201 -2.22 20.83 -7.96
N ILE A 202 -3.01 20.26 -7.04
CA ILE A 202 -4.43 20.54 -6.91
C ILE A 202 -4.60 21.85 -6.15
N GLN A 203 -5.29 22.81 -6.78
CA GLN A 203 -5.76 24.03 -6.13
C GLN A 203 -7.21 23.84 -5.71
N LEU A 204 -7.47 23.83 -4.41
CA LEU A 204 -8.81 23.65 -3.86
C LEU A 204 -9.31 24.98 -3.29
N PRO A 205 -10.37 25.59 -3.85
CA PRO A 205 -11.05 26.72 -3.22
C PRO A 205 -11.61 26.33 -1.84
N ALA A 206 -12.08 27.32 -1.08
CA ALA A 206 -12.80 27.02 0.16
C ALA A 206 -13.99 26.09 -0.12
N THR A 207 -14.11 25.03 0.66
CA THR A 207 -15.18 24.02 0.60
C THR A 207 -15.32 23.32 1.93
N MET A 208 -16.47 22.69 2.13
CA MET A 208 -16.68 21.74 3.21
C MET A 208 -16.69 20.29 2.71
N ASP A 209 -16.89 20.09 1.41
CA ASP A 209 -17.01 18.77 0.80
C ASP A 209 -15.68 18.01 0.75
N TRP A 210 -15.72 16.73 1.10
CA TRP A 210 -14.60 15.82 0.90
C TRP A 210 -14.53 15.34 -0.55
N LYS A 211 -13.31 15.35 -1.10
CA LYS A 211 -12.98 14.83 -2.43
C LYS A 211 -12.03 13.64 -2.32
N LYS A 212 -11.95 12.85 -3.39
CA LYS A 212 -11.04 11.72 -3.52
C LYS A 212 -10.25 11.84 -4.82
N THR A 213 -8.96 11.54 -4.75
CA THR A 213 -8.10 11.31 -5.92
C THR A 213 -7.51 9.91 -5.83
N GLU A 214 -7.30 9.26 -6.96
CA GLU A 214 -6.85 7.88 -7.04
C GLU A 214 -6.03 7.62 -8.30
N PHE A 215 -5.14 6.65 -8.21
CA PHE A 215 -4.28 6.21 -9.29
C PHE A 215 -3.93 4.72 -9.10
N ALA A 216 -3.59 4.03 -10.19
CA ALA A 216 -3.16 2.65 -10.14
C ALA A 216 -1.99 2.39 -11.09
N PHE A 217 -0.92 1.78 -10.58
CA PHE A 217 0.09 1.15 -11.44
C PHE A 217 -0.34 -0.26 -11.76
N GLN A 218 -0.47 -0.58 -13.05
CA GLN A 218 -0.79 -1.93 -13.50
C GLN A 218 0.48 -2.65 -13.94
N PHE A 219 0.58 -3.93 -13.59
CA PHE A 219 1.69 -4.81 -13.88
C PHE A 219 1.19 -6.05 -14.63
N GLY A 220 1.82 -6.31 -15.75
CA GLY A 220 1.59 -7.47 -16.60
C GLY A 220 2.83 -8.38 -16.70
N SER A 221 2.68 -9.40 -17.52
CA SER A 221 3.73 -10.37 -17.89
C SER A 221 4.98 -9.71 -18.48
N GLY A 222 4.88 -8.50 -19.03
CA GLY A 222 6.01 -7.72 -19.53
C GLY A 222 6.88 -7.07 -18.44
N ASP A 223 6.38 -6.92 -17.22
CA ASP A 223 7.04 -6.13 -16.16
C ASP A 223 7.92 -6.98 -15.22
N VAL A 224 8.18 -8.24 -15.58
CA VAL A 224 8.87 -9.22 -14.72
C VAL A 224 10.25 -8.75 -14.26
N GLU A 225 10.96 -8.00 -15.10
CA GLU A 225 12.27 -7.42 -14.75
C GLU A 225 12.12 -6.32 -13.71
N LEU A 226 11.16 -5.41 -13.89
CA LEU A 226 10.88 -4.31 -12.95
C LEU A 226 10.49 -4.85 -11.56
N LEU A 227 9.70 -5.92 -11.53
CA LEU A 227 9.30 -6.58 -10.28
C LEU A 227 10.46 -7.25 -9.53
N GLN A 228 11.59 -7.52 -10.19
CA GLN A 228 12.78 -8.06 -9.53
C GLN A 228 13.38 -7.06 -8.55
N ASP A 229 13.33 -5.78 -8.91
CA ASP A 229 13.94 -4.70 -8.14
C ASP A 229 12.95 -4.06 -7.16
N LEU A 230 11.64 -4.13 -7.45
CA LEU A 230 10.59 -3.53 -6.63
C LEU A 230 10.63 -4.04 -5.18
N ARG A 231 10.87 -3.12 -4.23
CA ARG A 231 10.85 -3.41 -2.80
C ARG A 231 9.95 -2.48 -2.01
N TYR A 232 9.96 -1.18 -2.30
CA TYR A 232 9.20 -0.23 -1.50
C TYR A 232 8.15 0.52 -2.32
N ILE A 233 7.05 0.84 -1.64
CA ILE A 233 6.08 1.84 -2.10
C ILE A 233 6.18 3.03 -1.14
N MET A 234 6.43 4.21 -1.68
CA MET A 234 6.45 5.45 -0.91
C MET A 234 5.24 6.29 -1.32
N PHE A 235 4.28 6.42 -0.39
CA PHE A 235 3.12 7.29 -0.54
C PHE A 235 3.41 8.63 0.12
N ILE A 236 3.30 9.72 -0.62
CA ILE A 236 3.64 11.06 -0.14
C ILE A 236 2.44 11.97 -0.38
N HIS A 237 2.10 12.78 0.62
CA HIS A 237 1.23 13.92 0.41
C HIS A 237 1.77 15.15 1.12
N GLU A 238 1.36 16.31 0.61
CA GLU A 238 1.69 17.59 1.19
C GLU A 238 0.64 18.64 0.90
N GLY A 239 0.54 19.61 1.79
CA GLY A 239 -0.40 20.70 1.59
C GLY A 239 -0.09 21.93 2.39
N LYS A 240 -0.83 22.99 2.06
CA LYS A 240 -0.87 24.25 2.79
C LYS A 240 -2.13 25.02 2.48
N ASP A 241 -2.37 26.09 3.22
CA ASP A 241 -3.45 27.03 2.94
C ASP A 241 -3.16 27.94 1.72
N THR A 242 -4.15 28.73 1.32
CA THR A 242 -3.99 29.79 0.30
C THR A 242 -3.97 31.20 0.86
N GLN A 243 -4.38 31.41 2.12
CA GLN A 243 -4.54 32.74 2.74
C GLN A 243 -3.38 33.15 3.64
N VAL A 244 -2.47 32.22 3.94
CA VAL A 244 -1.33 32.40 4.85
C VAL A 244 -1.76 32.81 6.26
N TRP A 245 -2.80 32.15 6.78
CA TRP A 245 -3.34 32.41 8.11
C TRP A 245 -2.68 31.52 9.16
N ALA A 246 -2.18 32.15 10.22
CA ALA A 246 -1.65 31.43 11.38
C ALA A 246 -2.71 30.45 11.92
N GLY A 247 -2.31 29.22 12.20
CA GLY A 247 -3.16 28.11 12.57
C GLY A 247 -3.18 26.99 11.54
N HIS A 248 -4.28 26.23 11.55
CA HIS A 248 -4.45 25.01 10.77
C HIS A 248 -5.58 25.20 9.76
N TYR A 249 -5.36 26.18 8.86
CA TYR A 249 -6.29 26.56 7.81
C TYR A 249 -6.00 25.89 6.46
N GLY A 250 -4.98 25.03 6.41
CA GLY A 250 -4.56 24.35 5.20
C GLY A 250 -5.41 23.16 4.81
N MET A 251 -4.86 22.36 3.90
CA MET A 251 -5.47 21.10 3.45
C MET A 251 -5.66 20.12 4.60
N LYS A 252 -6.76 19.38 4.52
CA LYS A 252 -7.09 18.24 5.38
C LYS A 252 -7.00 16.93 4.59
N PHE A 253 -6.46 15.89 5.19
CA PHE A 253 -6.22 14.59 4.58
C PHE A 253 -6.70 13.46 5.48
N ALA A 254 -7.41 12.49 4.91
CA ALA A 254 -7.83 11.28 5.58
C ALA A 254 -7.84 10.10 4.61
N ARG A 255 -7.99 8.88 5.13
CA ARG A 255 -8.16 7.66 4.33
C ARG A 255 -7.11 7.49 3.23
N SER A 256 -5.86 7.85 3.52
CA SER A 256 -4.74 7.53 2.64
C SER A 256 -4.69 6.02 2.44
N CYS A 257 -4.63 5.58 1.19
CA CYS A 257 -4.81 4.19 0.86
C CYS A 257 -3.77 3.73 -0.15
N VAL A 258 -3.16 2.57 0.12
CA VAL A 258 -2.36 1.79 -0.83
C VAL A 258 -2.83 0.35 -0.72
N THR A 259 -3.25 -0.26 -1.82
CA THR A 259 -3.69 -1.66 -1.88
C THR A 259 -3.09 -2.37 -3.09
N ILE A 260 -3.12 -3.70 -3.07
CA ILE A 260 -2.80 -4.53 -4.22
C ILE A 260 -4.04 -5.30 -4.61
N GLU A 261 -4.35 -5.30 -5.90
CA GLU A 261 -5.47 -6.02 -6.47
C GLU A 261 -4.98 -6.89 -7.62
N CYS A 262 -5.29 -8.19 -7.59
CA CYS A 262 -4.96 -9.06 -8.70
C CYS A 262 -5.95 -8.91 -9.84
N LEU A 263 -5.42 -8.85 -11.07
CA LEU A 263 -6.19 -8.68 -12.28
C LEU A 263 -6.47 -10.03 -12.97
N ARG A 264 -7.57 -10.08 -13.73
CA ARG A 264 -7.95 -11.26 -14.52
C ARG A 264 -7.33 -11.28 -15.91
N THR A 265 -6.97 -10.11 -16.42
CA THR A 265 -6.48 -9.88 -17.77
C THR A 265 -5.20 -9.07 -17.70
N GLU A 266 -4.33 -9.25 -18.70
CA GLU A 266 -3.15 -8.39 -18.88
C GLU A 266 -3.59 -6.93 -19.05
N PRO A 267 -2.82 -5.97 -18.51
CA PRO A 267 -3.04 -4.57 -18.80
C PRO A 267 -2.79 -4.28 -20.28
N GLU A 268 -3.43 -3.24 -20.81
CA GLU A 268 -3.09 -2.73 -22.14
C GLU A 268 -1.65 -2.16 -22.10
N GLU A 269 -0.82 -2.47 -23.12
CA GLU A 269 0.57 -2.00 -23.18
C GLU A 269 0.65 -0.47 -22.98
N ASN A 270 1.64 -0.01 -22.19
CA ASN A 270 2.05 1.40 -21.98
C ASN A 270 1.45 2.21 -20.81
N ALA A 271 1.13 1.61 -19.66
CA ALA A 271 0.79 2.41 -18.47
C ALA A 271 2.01 3.09 -17.80
N LEU A 272 3.22 2.51 -17.93
CA LEU A 272 4.43 2.97 -17.24
C LEU A 272 5.32 3.91 -18.08
N GLU A 273 5.26 3.85 -19.41
CA GLU A 273 6.19 4.56 -20.32
C GLU A 273 6.07 6.10 -20.26
N GLY A 274 4.91 6.66 -19.84
CA GLY A 274 4.71 8.10 -19.68
C GLY A 274 5.03 8.67 -18.28
N LEU A 275 5.44 7.82 -17.33
CA LEU A 275 5.57 8.17 -15.90
C LEU A 275 7.03 8.39 -15.47
N THR A 276 7.97 8.28 -16.41
CA THR A 276 9.42 8.47 -16.23
C THR A 276 9.97 9.76 -16.82
N ASP A 277 9.22 10.49 -17.66
CA ASP A 277 9.73 11.62 -18.46
C ASP A 277 9.80 12.99 -17.72
N GLN A 278 9.98 12.99 -16.40
CA GLN A 278 10.35 14.21 -15.65
C GLN A 278 11.62 14.03 -14.83
N PHE A 279 12.59 13.31 -15.38
CA PHE A 279 13.97 13.38 -14.91
C PHE A 279 14.80 14.30 -15.80
N GLY A 280 14.84 15.57 -15.38
CA GLY A 280 15.87 16.51 -15.76
C GLY A 280 15.45 17.60 -16.74
N GLU A 281 14.74 18.61 -16.25
CA GLU A 281 15.05 20.01 -16.59
C GLU A 281 14.88 20.88 -15.32
N GLU A 282 15.70 21.93 -15.25
CA GLU A 282 16.13 22.68 -14.08
C GLU A 282 15.03 23.10 -13.08
N GLY A 283 15.30 22.94 -11.76
CA GLY A 283 14.73 23.84 -10.74
C GLY A 283 13.68 23.32 -9.75
N GLY A 284 13.52 22.02 -9.53
CA GLY A 284 12.62 21.49 -8.48
C GLY A 284 13.38 20.82 -7.33
N ARG A 285 13.32 21.39 -6.12
CA ARG A 285 13.91 20.78 -4.91
C ARG A 285 13.24 19.44 -4.61
N ASN A 286 14.01 18.35 -4.66
CA ASN A 286 14.01 17.21 -3.70
C ASN A 286 14.89 16.07 -4.23
N THR A 287 16.20 16.24 -4.11
CA THR A 287 17.12 15.10 -4.01
C THR A 287 17.36 14.84 -2.52
N PHE A 288 17.04 13.63 -2.06
CA PHE A 288 17.47 13.14 -0.76
C PHE A 288 19.00 12.98 -0.81
N VAL A 289 19.73 14.06 -0.49
CA VAL A 289 21.18 13.99 -0.34
C VAL A 289 21.46 13.21 0.95
N GLY A 290 22.00 12.01 0.78
CA GLY A 290 22.47 11.18 1.87
C GLY A 290 23.40 11.96 2.79
N ARG A 291 23.12 11.93 4.09
CA ARG A 291 24.10 12.31 5.10
C ARG A 291 25.27 11.33 5.02
N HIS A 292 26.34 11.73 4.33
CA HIS A 292 27.63 11.11 4.53
C HIS A 292 28.08 11.35 5.98
N ARG A 293 28.19 10.26 6.75
CA ARG A 293 29.10 10.23 7.90
C ARG A 293 30.53 10.18 7.34
N GLY A 294 31.24 11.29 7.44
CA GLY A 294 32.70 11.35 7.34
C GLY A 294 33.26 11.46 8.76
N TRP A 295 34.14 10.51 9.08
CA TRP A 295 35.05 10.35 10.22
C TRP A 295 35.31 11.57 11.11
#